data_AF-A0A2K8PAN3-F1
#
_entry.id   AF-A0A2K8PAN3-F1
#
_cell.length_a   1.000
_cell.length_b   1.000
_cell.length_c   1.000
_cell.angle_alpha   90.00
_cell.angle_beta   90.00
_cell.angle_gamma   90.00
#
_symmetry.space_group_name_H-M   'P 1'
#
loop_
_entity.id
_entity.type
_entity.pdbx_description
1 polymer ?
#
loop_
_entity_poly.entity_id
_entity_poly.type
_entity_poly.pdbx_seq_one_letter_code
_entity_poly.pdbx_strand_id
1 'polypeptide(L)'
;MKLHLTVHDAHPGRDSFRVVRPARPPAHAELLDDSWYLNAYLDREAALLMAGLWTLAASSTRTLVHLPLRTAGGRTPGDRALDLVLLHHSLRFAPAHWKRLRARPGPGRPRTVDLRPPEPQEDPDRTYPRHADDRDRFHQHIHAETLFLTGSAPLFRRAAALFRDVARSGPAHPRTSARHGHYCREVDCGIRFRGLHVQYADPAEFSPAAG
;
A
#
# COMPACT_ATOMS: atom_id res chain seq x y z
N MET A 1 3.81 16.96 -2.80
CA MET A 1 3.62 16.40 -1.44
C MET A 1 4.98 16.02 -0.88
N LYS A 2 5.24 16.29 0.41
CA LYS A 2 6.48 15.84 1.06
C LYS A 2 6.24 14.50 1.74
N LEU A 3 7.13 13.53 1.50
CA LEU A 3 7.15 12.27 2.23
C LEU A 3 8.35 12.24 3.17
N HIS A 4 8.07 12.00 4.45
CA HIS A 4 9.09 11.76 5.46
C HIS A 4 9.29 10.26 5.62
N LEU A 5 10.51 9.81 5.34
CA LEU A 5 10.86 8.40 5.20
C LEU A 5 12.08 8.06 6.06
N THR A 6 12.21 6.78 6.38
CA THR A 6 13.43 6.17 6.90
C THR A 6 13.94 5.18 5.87
N VAL A 7 15.20 5.33 5.48
CA VAL A 7 15.88 4.46 4.51
C VAL A 7 16.86 3.57 5.23
N HIS A 8 16.79 2.28 4.95
CA HIS A 8 17.61 1.24 5.53
C HIS A 8 18.36 0.51 4.42
N ASP A 9 19.67 0.35 4.54
CA ASP A 9 20.44 -0.53 3.68
C ASP A 9 20.60 -1.88 4.39
N ALA A 10 19.78 -2.86 3.97
CA ALA A 10 19.66 -4.16 4.60
C ALA A 10 20.44 -5.22 3.80
N HIS A 11 21.14 -6.10 4.51
CA HIS A 11 22.05 -7.08 3.91
C HIS A 11 21.67 -8.51 4.34
N PRO A 12 20.60 -9.11 3.78
CA PRO A 12 20.24 -10.49 4.06
C PRO A 12 21.20 -11.48 3.39
N GLY A 13 22.47 -11.51 3.81
CA GLY A 13 23.49 -12.39 3.25
C GLY A 13 24.39 -11.64 2.27
N ARG A 14 24.51 -12.15 1.04
CA ARG A 14 25.35 -11.55 -0.01
C ARG A 14 24.67 -10.42 -0.77
N ASP A 15 23.34 -10.38 -0.74
CA ASP A 15 22.56 -9.35 -1.41
C ASP A 15 22.34 -8.14 -0.50
N SER A 16 22.35 -6.94 -1.09
CA SER A 16 21.98 -5.69 -0.43
C SER A 16 20.67 -5.16 -1.00
N PHE A 17 19.73 -4.81 -0.12
CA PHE A 17 18.44 -4.22 -0.48
C PHE A 17 18.25 -2.90 0.24
N ARG A 18 17.77 -1.90 -0.50
CA ARG A 18 17.31 -0.65 0.09
C ARG A 18 15.85 -0.78 0.50
N VAL A 19 15.59 -0.67 1.79
CA VAL A 19 14.24 -0.71 2.36
C VAL A 19 13.85 0.68 2.81
N VAL A 20 12.73 1.16 2.29
CA VAL A 20 12.17 2.46 2.62
C VAL A 20 10.91 2.27 3.45
N ARG A 21 10.78 3.02 4.53
CA ARG A 21 9.61 3.04 5.40
C ARG A 21 9.10 4.46 5.58
N PRO A 22 7.81 4.68 5.87
CA PRO A 22 7.36 5.92 6.48
C PRO A 22 8.17 6.21 7.76
N ALA A 23 8.52 7.48 7.98
CA ALA A 23 9.25 7.86 9.20
C ALA A 23 8.45 7.59 10.49
N ARG A 24 7.12 7.59 10.37
CA ARG A 24 6.17 7.17 11.39
C ARG A 24 5.17 6.22 10.76
N PRO A 25 4.81 5.09 11.40
CA PRO A 25 3.68 4.29 10.95
C PRO A 25 2.42 5.16 10.83
N PRO A 26 1.59 4.96 9.79
CA PRO A 26 0.31 5.64 9.70
C PRO A 26 -0.56 5.31 10.91
N ALA A 27 -1.19 6.32 11.52
CA ALA A 27 -2.04 6.14 12.69
C ALA A 27 -3.35 5.42 12.36
N HIS A 28 -3.92 5.71 11.19
CA HIS A 28 -5.24 5.24 10.77
C HIS A 28 -5.15 4.50 9.44
N ALA A 29 -4.39 3.40 9.47
CA ALA A 29 -4.25 2.50 8.32
C ALA A 29 -4.15 1.06 8.77
N GLU A 30 -4.97 0.20 8.16
CA GLU A 30 -4.97 -1.24 8.41
C GLU A 30 -5.01 -1.99 7.10
N LEU A 31 -4.31 -3.12 7.03
CA LEU A 31 -4.40 -4.07 5.93
C LEU A 31 -4.78 -5.43 6.48
N LEU A 32 -5.96 -5.90 6.13
CA LEU A 32 -6.54 -7.16 6.62
C LEU A 32 -6.65 -8.17 5.49
N ASP A 33 -6.26 -9.40 5.82
CA ASP A 33 -6.46 -10.60 5.01
C ASP A 33 -7.79 -11.24 5.41
N ASP A 34 -8.84 -10.99 4.62
CA ASP A 34 -10.14 -11.65 4.78
C ASP A 34 -10.33 -12.75 3.72
N SER A 35 -11.38 -13.57 3.85
CA SER A 35 -11.57 -14.74 2.97
C SER A 35 -11.84 -14.42 1.50
N TRP A 36 -12.21 -13.18 1.14
CA TRP A 36 -12.64 -12.81 -0.21
C TRP A 36 -11.78 -11.72 -0.84
N TYR A 37 -11.17 -10.85 -0.03
CA TYR A 37 -10.43 -9.67 -0.40
C TYR A 37 -9.23 -9.44 0.51
N LEU A 38 -8.29 -8.65 0.00
CA LEU A 38 -7.35 -7.93 0.85
C LEU A 38 -7.95 -6.55 1.08
N ASN A 39 -8.21 -6.17 2.33
CA ASN A 39 -8.86 -4.90 2.63
C ASN A 39 -7.88 -3.92 3.26
N ALA A 40 -7.68 -2.78 2.61
CA ALA A 40 -7.00 -1.64 3.17
C ALA A 40 -8.03 -0.62 3.67
N TYR A 41 -8.04 -0.35 4.98
CA TYR A 41 -8.85 0.71 5.57
C TYR A 41 -7.96 1.90 5.88
N LEU A 42 -8.29 3.07 5.34
CA LEU A 42 -7.44 4.25 5.39
C LEU A 42 -8.26 5.49 5.70
N ASP A 43 -7.78 6.33 6.61
CA ASP A 43 -8.24 7.71 6.66
C ASP A 43 -7.65 8.54 5.50
N ARG A 44 -7.96 9.84 5.49
CA ARG A 44 -7.49 10.75 4.45
C ARG A 44 -5.96 10.88 4.43
N GLU A 45 -5.32 10.98 5.59
CA GLU A 45 -3.88 11.18 5.69
C GLU A 45 -3.13 9.91 5.27
N ALA A 46 -3.57 8.76 5.75
CA ALA A 46 -3.09 7.45 5.36
C ALA A 46 -3.23 7.21 3.85
N ALA A 47 -4.38 7.55 3.25
CA ALA A 47 -4.59 7.43 1.81
C ALA A 47 -3.62 8.32 1.00
N LEU A 48 -3.32 9.54 1.45
CA LEU A 48 -2.31 10.40 0.82
C LEU A 48 -0.88 9.82 0.97
N LEU A 49 -0.55 9.31 2.16
CA LEU A 49 0.72 8.62 2.39
C LEU A 49 0.88 7.43 1.44
N MET A 50 -0.15 6.58 1.33
CA MET A 50 -0.19 5.42 0.43
C MET A 50 0.00 5.84 -1.03
N ALA A 51 -0.72 6.86 -1.50
CA ALA A 51 -0.53 7.42 -2.83
C ALA A 51 0.93 7.85 -3.09
N GLY A 52 1.56 8.46 -2.09
CA GLY A 52 2.96 8.85 -2.17
C GLY A 52 3.91 7.65 -2.26
N LEU A 53 3.71 6.65 -1.42
CA LEU A 53 4.56 5.46 -1.37
C LEU A 53 4.46 4.61 -2.64
N TRP A 54 3.27 4.54 -3.26
CA TRP A 54 3.11 3.94 -4.59
C TRP A 54 3.81 4.77 -5.67
N THR A 55 3.70 6.09 -5.60
CA THR A 55 4.45 6.97 -6.52
C THR A 55 5.96 6.75 -6.39
N LEU A 56 6.47 6.59 -5.15
CA LEU A 56 7.87 6.25 -4.90
C LEU A 56 8.26 4.89 -5.49
N ALA A 57 7.42 3.86 -5.29
CA ALA A 57 7.64 2.53 -5.87
C ALA A 57 7.67 2.58 -7.41
N ALA A 58 6.83 3.44 -8.02
CA ALA A 58 6.85 3.67 -9.47
C ALA A 58 8.13 4.35 -9.96
N SER A 59 8.74 5.22 -9.15
CA SER A 59 9.94 5.97 -9.51
C SER A 59 11.25 5.27 -9.14
N SER A 60 11.20 4.20 -8.34
CA SER A 60 12.40 3.53 -7.83
C SER A 60 12.36 2.01 -7.96
N THR A 61 13.00 1.51 -9.01
CA THR A 61 13.05 0.08 -9.34
C THR A 61 13.96 -0.76 -8.45
N ARG A 62 14.72 -0.11 -7.55
CA ARG A 62 15.74 -0.74 -6.68
C ARG A 62 15.42 -0.66 -5.19
N THR A 63 14.16 -0.39 -4.84
CA THR A 63 13.74 -0.24 -3.44
C THR A 63 12.61 -1.18 -3.08
N LEU A 64 12.64 -1.67 -1.84
CA LEU A 64 11.51 -2.28 -1.15
C LEU A 64 10.82 -1.19 -0.34
N VAL A 65 9.58 -0.86 -0.66
CA VAL A 65 8.79 0.08 0.16
C VAL A 65 8.00 -0.75 1.16
N HIS A 66 8.36 -0.67 2.45
CA HIS A 66 7.75 -1.42 3.53
C HIS A 66 6.86 -0.52 4.38
N LEU A 67 5.61 -0.94 4.54
CA LEU A 67 4.60 -0.30 5.35
C LEU A 67 4.23 -1.24 6.51
N PRO A 68 4.63 -0.91 7.74
CA PRO A 68 4.19 -1.65 8.91
C PRO A 68 2.74 -1.27 9.23
N LEU A 69 1.79 -2.09 8.78
CA LEU A 69 0.34 -1.86 8.93
C LEU A 69 -0.31 -2.82 9.93
N ARG A 70 0.49 -3.67 10.58
CA ARG A 70 0.01 -4.56 11.64
C ARG A 70 -0.29 -3.73 12.90
N THR A 71 -1.54 -3.33 13.05
CA THR A 71 -2.10 -2.86 14.32
C THR A 71 -2.52 -4.08 15.16
N ALA A 72 -2.39 -4.00 16.47
CA ALA A 72 -2.87 -5.04 17.37
C ALA A 72 -4.39 -4.89 17.49
N GLY A 73 -5.17 -5.77 16.86
CA GLY A 73 -6.62 -5.82 17.09
C GLY A 73 -7.46 -6.40 15.96
N GLY A 74 -7.07 -6.23 14.70
CA GLY A 74 -7.99 -6.52 13.57
C GLY A 74 -9.29 -5.69 13.68
N ARG A 75 -10.19 -5.80 12.70
CA ARG A 75 -11.53 -5.19 12.80
C ARG A 75 -12.57 -6.19 13.26
N THR A 76 -12.38 -7.47 12.96
CA THR A 76 -13.24 -8.57 13.35
C THR A 76 -12.43 -9.77 13.86
N PRO A 77 -13.03 -10.64 14.71
CA PRO A 77 -12.39 -11.88 15.14
C PRO A 77 -12.04 -12.77 13.94
N GLY A 78 -10.76 -13.12 13.81
CA GLY A 78 -10.25 -13.94 12.71
C GLY A 78 -9.55 -13.16 11.61
N ASP A 79 -9.66 -11.82 11.60
CA ASP A 79 -8.90 -10.98 10.67
C ASP A 79 -7.40 -11.11 10.93
N ARG A 80 -6.63 -11.36 9.86
CA ARG A 80 -5.17 -11.35 9.94
C ARG A 80 -4.63 -10.03 9.41
N ALA A 81 -4.13 -9.21 10.32
CA ALA A 81 -3.42 -7.98 9.96
C ALA A 81 -2.08 -8.30 9.24
N LEU A 82 -1.80 -7.60 8.15
CA LEU A 82 -0.62 -7.77 7.33
C LEU A 82 0.21 -6.49 7.27
N ASP A 83 1.54 -6.62 7.23
CA ASP A 83 2.39 -5.57 6.68
C ASP A 83 2.24 -5.54 5.16
N LEU A 84 2.66 -4.45 4.52
CA LEU A 84 2.72 -4.36 3.06
C LEU A 84 4.14 -4.06 2.57
N VAL A 85 4.56 -4.76 1.52
CA VAL A 85 5.78 -4.49 0.79
C VAL A 85 5.48 -4.29 -0.70
N LEU A 86 5.88 -3.13 -1.21
CA LEU A 86 5.85 -2.81 -2.64
C LEU A 86 7.23 -2.98 -3.23
N LEU A 87 7.31 -3.60 -4.39
CA LEU A 87 8.56 -3.79 -5.09
C LEU A 87 8.39 -3.83 -6.60
N HIS A 88 9.36 -3.27 -7.31
CA HIS A 88 9.40 -3.38 -8.76
C HIS A 88 9.80 -4.79 -9.18
N HIS A 89 9.18 -5.34 -10.22
CA HIS A 89 9.46 -6.71 -10.69
C HIS A 89 10.93 -6.95 -11.07
N SER A 90 11.66 -5.91 -11.48
CA SER A 90 13.09 -5.99 -11.80
C SER A 90 13.98 -6.27 -10.59
N LEU A 91 13.49 -6.04 -9.36
CA LEU A 91 14.26 -6.28 -8.14
C LEU A 91 14.44 -7.77 -7.85
N ARG A 92 13.56 -8.63 -8.39
CA ARG A 92 13.63 -10.11 -8.26
C ARG A 92 13.80 -10.58 -6.80
N PHE A 93 13.30 -9.79 -5.85
CA PHE A 93 13.39 -10.11 -4.42
C PHE A 93 12.53 -11.34 -4.10
N ALA A 94 13.11 -12.32 -3.40
CA ALA A 94 12.41 -13.50 -2.95
C ALA A 94 11.74 -13.25 -1.58
N PRO A 95 10.41 -13.36 -1.45
CA PRO A 95 9.70 -13.15 -0.18
C PRO A 95 10.21 -14.01 0.99
N ALA A 96 10.78 -15.19 0.72
CA ALA A 96 11.39 -16.05 1.74
C ALA A 96 12.54 -15.37 2.52
N HIS A 97 13.22 -14.38 1.93
CA HIS A 97 14.27 -13.61 2.60
C HIS A 97 13.71 -12.53 3.54
N TRP A 98 12.40 -12.28 3.51
CA TRP A 98 11.78 -11.18 4.21
C TRP A 98 11.94 -11.24 5.72
N LYS A 99 11.71 -12.39 6.35
CA LYS A 99 11.81 -12.51 7.81
C LYS A 99 13.20 -12.08 8.30
N ARG A 100 14.25 -12.49 7.58
CA ARG A 100 15.64 -12.11 7.86
C ARG A 100 15.89 -10.62 7.64
N LEU A 101 15.43 -10.08 6.51
CA LEU A 101 15.59 -8.66 6.17
C LEU A 101 14.84 -7.75 7.16
N ARG A 102 13.59 -8.08 7.49
CA ARG A 102 12.72 -7.33 8.41
C ARG A 102 13.29 -7.30 9.82
N ALA A 103 13.90 -8.40 10.27
CA ALA A 103 14.51 -8.50 11.61
C ALA A 103 15.81 -7.70 11.74
N ARG A 104 16.52 -7.43 10.63
CA ARG A 104 17.82 -6.72 10.63
C ARG A 104 17.89 -5.68 9.52
N PRO A 105 17.08 -4.62 9.59
CA PRO A 105 17.04 -3.61 8.53
C PRO A 105 18.35 -2.80 8.45
N GLY A 106 19.20 -2.79 9.48
CA GLY A 106 20.36 -1.91 9.55
C GLY A 106 19.98 -0.50 10.02
N PRO A 107 20.96 0.40 10.23
CA PRO A 107 20.69 1.75 10.72
C PRO A 107 19.80 2.52 9.74
N GLY A 108 18.72 3.10 10.26
CA GLY A 108 17.79 3.91 9.47
C GLY A 108 18.30 5.33 9.30
N ARG A 109 18.26 5.85 8.07
CA ARG A 109 18.60 7.24 7.76
C ARG A 109 17.34 8.02 7.41
N PRO A 110 17.02 9.12 8.09
CA PRO A 110 15.92 9.99 7.70
C PRO A 110 16.11 10.54 6.28
N ARG A 111 15.04 10.55 5.50
CA ARG A 111 15.02 11.10 4.15
C ARG A 111 13.67 11.78 3.91
N THR A 112 13.70 13.01 3.40
CA THR A 112 12.52 13.66 2.86
C THR A 112 12.56 13.58 1.34
N VAL A 113 11.43 13.22 0.73
CA VAL A 113 11.27 13.21 -0.72
C VAL A 113 10.12 14.14 -1.09
N ASP A 114 10.40 15.08 -1.98
CA ASP A 114 9.37 15.90 -2.59
C ASP A 114 8.82 15.16 -3.81
N LEU A 115 7.61 14.62 -3.66
CA LEU A 115 6.88 14.07 -4.79
C LEU A 115 6.16 15.19 -5.51
N ARG A 116 6.47 15.34 -6.80
CA ARG A 116 5.74 16.26 -7.68
C ARG A 116 4.25 15.92 -7.63
N PRO A 117 3.35 16.91 -7.46
CA PRO A 117 1.93 16.67 -7.63
C PRO A 117 1.72 16.08 -9.03
N PRO A 118 0.96 14.99 -9.17
CA PRO A 118 0.55 14.54 -10.49
C PRO A 118 -0.25 15.67 -11.16
N GLU A 119 -0.21 15.72 -12.49
CA GLU A 119 -1.14 16.55 -13.24
C GLU A 119 -2.60 16.12 -12.93
N PRO A 120 -3.58 17.03 -12.99
CA PRO A 120 -4.98 16.68 -12.75
C PRO A 120 -5.41 15.62 -13.79
N GLN A 121 -5.49 14.37 -13.35
CA GLN A 121 -6.10 13.30 -14.14
C GLN A 121 -7.60 13.25 -13.84
N GLU A 122 -8.40 13.14 -14.90
CA GLU A 122 -9.80 12.73 -14.79
C GLU A 122 -9.90 11.33 -14.15
N ASP A 123 -11.11 10.94 -13.75
CA ASP A 123 -11.45 9.68 -13.09
C ASP A 123 -10.45 8.55 -13.41
N PRO A 124 -9.71 8.02 -12.42
CA PRO A 124 -8.68 7.01 -12.67
C PRO A 124 -9.24 5.75 -13.35
N ASP A 125 -10.52 5.44 -13.16
CA ASP A 125 -11.20 4.35 -13.87
C ASP A 125 -11.46 4.67 -15.36
N ARG A 126 -11.62 5.95 -15.73
CA ARG A 126 -11.72 6.40 -17.13
C ARG A 126 -10.37 6.53 -17.80
N THR A 127 -9.37 7.01 -17.07
CA THR A 127 -8.03 7.29 -17.62
C THR A 127 -7.20 6.02 -17.81
N TYR A 128 -7.46 4.99 -16.99
CA TYR A 128 -6.85 3.68 -17.12
C TYR A 128 -7.96 2.64 -17.31
N PRO A 129 -8.33 2.28 -18.55
CA PRO A 129 -9.35 1.27 -18.77
C PRO A 129 -8.95 -0.07 -18.10
N ARG A 130 -9.91 -0.77 -17.50
CA ARG A 130 -9.77 -2.19 -17.14
C ARG A 130 -9.77 -3.00 -18.43
N HIS A 131 -8.67 -3.06 -19.16
CA HIS A 131 -8.55 -3.93 -20.32
C HIS A 131 -7.93 -5.27 -19.91
N ALA A 132 -8.62 -6.35 -20.27
CA ALA A 132 -8.23 -7.73 -20.00
C ALA A 132 -6.91 -8.14 -20.68
N ASP A 133 -6.45 -7.34 -21.65
CA ASP A 133 -5.24 -7.57 -22.44
C ASP A 133 -3.96 -6.99 -21.84
N ASP A 134 -4.06 -6.24 -20.72
CA ASP A 134 -2.88 -5.79 -20.00
C ASP A 134 -2.27 -7.00 -19.26
N ARG A 135 -1.21 -7.55 -19.85
CA ARG A 135 -0.39 -8.62 -19.26
C ARG A 135 0.37 -8.12 -18.03
N ASP A 136 0.50 -6.79 -17.87
CA ASP A 136 1.13 -6.18 -16.72
C ASP A 136 0.17 -6.17 -15.54
N ARG A 137 0.46 -7.01 -14.53
CA ARG A 137 -0.39 -7.19 -13.36
C ARG A 137 0.45 -7.25 -12.10
N PHE A 138 -0.15 -6.87 -10.97
CA PHE A 138 0.50 -7.10 -9.68
C PHE A 138 0.57 -8.60 -9.40
N HIS A 139 1.79 -9.09 -9.17
CA HIS A 139 1.98 -10.41 -8.57
C HIS A 139 1.85 -10.28 -7.05
N GLN A 140 0.94 -11.05 -6.47
CA GLN A 140 0.71 -11.10 -5.03
C GLN A 140 1.37 -12.31 -4.41
N HIS A 141 1.96 -12.09 -3.24
CA HIS A 141 2.46 -13.16 -2.40
C HIS A 141 2.29 -12.78 -0.94
N ILE A 142 1.81 -13.69 -0.09
CA ILE A 142 1.74 -13.47 1.37
C ILE A 142 2.77 -14.36 2.03
N HIS A 143 3.67 -13.75 2.80
CA HIS A 143 4.70 -14.47 3.54
C HIS A 143 5.04 -13.74 4.85
N ALA A 144 5.10 -14.48 5.96
CA ALA A 144 5.44 -13.94 7.29
C ALA A 144 4.63 -12.68 7.68
N GLU A 145 3.29 -12.79 7.56
CA GLU A 145 2.33 -11.72 7.89
C GLU A 145 2.60 -10.44 7.07
N THR A 146 2.96 -10.61 5.80
CA THR A 146 3.27 -9.50 4.90
C THR A 146 2.74 -9.80 3.51
N LEU A 147 1.94 -8.89 2.97
CA LEU A 147 1.56 -8.88 1.57
C LEU A 147 2.68 -8.26 0.74
N PHE A 148 3.11 -8.94 -0.31
CA PHE A 148 4.01 -8.43 -1.33
C PHE A 148 3.22 -8.11 -2.58
N LEU A 149 3.32 -6.87 -3.05
CA LEU A 149 2.81 -6.44 -4.35
C LEU A 149 3.99 -6.14 -5.25
N THR A 150 4.25 -7.07 -6.18
CA THR A 150 5.30 -6.92 -7.18
C THR A 150 4.69 -6.42 -8.48
N GLY A 151 5.12 -5.26 -8.99
CA GLY A 151 4.55 -4.67 -10.19
C GLY A 151 5.53 -3.81 -10.99
N SER A 152 5.04 -3.20 -12.05
CA SER A 152 5.76 -2.26 -12.90
C SER A 152 5.52 -0.81 -12.46
N ALA A 153 6.33 0.11 -12.99
CA ALA A 153 6.12 1.54 -12.77
C ALA A 153 4.72 2.05 -13.21
N PRO A 154 4.19 1.69 -14.40
CA PRO A 154 2.81 2.03 -14.79
C PRO A 154 1.75 1.56 -13.79
N LEU A 155 1.82 0.31 -13.32
CA LEU A 155 0.86 -0.23 -12.35
C LEU A 155 0.88 0.55 -11.04
N PHE A 156 2.08 0.85 -10.52
CA PHE A 156 2.21 1.64 -9.31
C PHE A 156 1.65 3.06 -9.46
N ARG A 157 1.84 3.71 -10.63
CA ARG A 157 1.25 5.04 -10.90
C ARG A 157 -0.28 5.00 -10.95
N ARG A 158 -0.85 3.99 -11.62
CA ARG A 158 -2.30 3.78 -11.69
C ARG A 158 -2.89 3.58 -10.30
N ALA A 159 -2.31 2.67 -9.51
CA ALA A 159 -2.77 2.43 -8.15
C ALA A 159 -2.58 3.66 -7.25
N ALA A 160 -1.50 4.45 -7.40
CA ALA A 160 -1.35 5.73 -6.70
C ALA A 160 -2.52 6.70 -6.95
N ALA A 161 -3.08 6.72 -8.16
CA ALA A 161 -4.23 7.55 -8.48
C ALA A 161 -5.50 7.12 -7.73
N LEU A 162 -5.69 5.82 -7.53
CA LEU A 162 -6.81 5.28 -6.75
C LEU A 162 -6.74 5.73 -5.28
N PHE A 163 -5.56 5.66 -4.64
CA PHE A 163 -5.39 6.14 -3.26
C PHE A 163 -5.64 7.65 -3.13
N ARG A 164 -5.21 8.46 -4.12
CA ARG A 164 -5.51 9.91 -4.13
C ARG A 164 -7.00 10.17 -4.21
N ASP A 165 -7.70 9.40 -5.02
CA ASP A 165 -9.13 9.54 -5.17
C ASP A 165 -9.89 9.12 -3.90
N VAL A 166 -9.47 8.05 -3.22
CA VAL A 166 -9.95 7.71 -1.87
C VAL A 166 -9.74 8.88 -0.89
N ALA A 167 -8.54 9.48 -0.86
CA ALA A 167 -8.26 10.62 0.01
C ALA A 167 -9.10 11.87 -0.32
N ARG A 168 -9.42 12.09 -1.59
CA ARG A 168 -10.18 13.26 -2.07
C ARG A 168 -11.67 13.10 -1.84
N SER A 169 -12.21 11.95 -2.22
CA SER A 169 -13.63 11.73 -2.38
C SER A 169 -14.24 10.99 -1.19
N GLY A 170 -13.44 10.22 -0.45
CA GLY A 170 -13.87 9.45 0.72
C GLY A 170 -14.54 10.28 1.82
N PRO A 171 -13.91 11.37 2.33
CA PRO A 171 -14.46 12.17 3.42
C PRO A 171 -15.83 12.81 3.15
N ALA A 172 -16.15 13.05 1.87
CA ALA A 172 -17.42 13.65 1.46
C ALA A 172 -18.48 12.62 1.06
N HIS A 173 -18.15 11.31 1.09
CA HIS A 173 -19.05 10.27 0.62
C HIS A 173 -20.17 10.03 1.64
N PRO A 174 -21.46 10.10 1.25
CA PRO A 174 -22.56 9.86 2.17
C PRO A 174 -22.58 8.40 2.62
N ARG A 175 -22.57 8.16 3.93
CA ARG A 175 -22.71 6.81 4.49
C ARG A 175 -24.08 6.16 4.19
N THR A 176 -25.06 6.99 3.82
CA THR A 176 -26.42 6.58 3.44
C THR A 176 -26.59 6.29 1.94
N SER A 177 -25.49 6.25 1.17
CA SER A 177 -25.58 6.00 -0.27
C SER A 177 -26.17 4.60 -0.56
N ALA A 178 -27.15 4.55 -1.47
CA ALA A 178 -27.98 3.36 -1.73
C ALA A 178 -27.26 2.21 -2.46
N ARG A 179 -26.00 2.39 -2.89
CA ARG A 179 -25.23 1.35 -3.59
C ARG A 179 -24.18 0.69 -2.70
N HIS A 180 -23.44 1.48 -1.92
CA HIS A 180 -22.47 1.00 -0.93
C HIS A 180 -22.36 2.07 0.18
N GLY A 181 -22.46 1.68 1.45
CA GLY A 181 -22.43 2.62 2.59
C GLY A 181 -21.05 3.22 2.89
N HIS A 182 -20.08 3.03 1.99
CA HIS A 182 -18.69 3.46 2.13
C HIS A 182 -18.09 3.83 0.78
N TYR A 183 -17.04 4.66 0.82
CA TYR A 183 -16.25 4.99 -0.37
C TYR A 183 -15.08 4.02 -0.52
N CYS A 184 -14.97 3.38 -1.68
CA CYS A 184 -13.86 2.48 -1.97
C CYS A 184 -13.39 2.56 -3.41
N ARG A 185 -12.14 2.13 -3.61
CA ARG A 185 -11.56 1.79 -4.90
C ARG A 185 -10.92 0.42 -4.82
N GLU A 186 -10.67 -0.19 -5.98
CA GLU A 186 -10.07 -1.51 -6.05
C GLU A 186 -8.79 -1.44 -6.86
N VAL A 187 -7.68 -1.89 -6.28
CA VAL A 187 -6.45 -2.11 -7.03
C VAL A 187 -6.56 -3.48 -7.68
N ASP A 188 -6.74 -3.47 -9.00
CA ASP A 188 -6.80 -4.68 -9.80
C ASP A 188 -5.46 -5.42 -9.78
N CYS A 189 -5.49 -6.68 -9.38
CA CYS A 189 -4.34 -7.58 -9.40
C CYS A 189 -4.54 -8.74 -10.38
N GLY A 190 -5.65 -8.74 -11.13
CA GLY A 190 -6.02 -9.74 -12.11
C GLY A 190 -6.70 -10.97 -11.51
N ILE A 191 -7.39 -11.73 -12.37
CA ILE A 191 -8.26 -12.87 -12.01
C ILE A 191 -7.64 -14.00 -11.18
N ARG A 192 -6.31 -14.08 -11.11
CA ARG A 192 -5.59 -15.12 -10.36
C ARG A 192 -5.27 -14.70 -8.92
N PHE A 193 -5.53 -13.44 -8.58
CA PHE A 193 -5.19 -12.82 -7.32
C PHE A 193 -6.41 -12.12 -6.74
N ARG A 194 -6.44 -11.91 -5.42
CA ARG A 194 -7.54 -11.20 -4.77
C ARG A 194 -7.41 -9.71 -5.05
N GLY A 195 -8.51 -9.01 -5.34
CA GLY A 195 -8.47 -7.54 -5.41
C GLY A 195 -8.00 -6.96 -4.08
N LEU A 196 -7.21 -5.88 -4.13
CA LEU A 196 -6.96 -5.07 -2.94
C LEU A 196 -8.05 -3.99 -2.89
N HIS A 197 -9.05 -4.23 -2.06
CA HIS A 197 -10.13 -3.30 -1.77
C HIS A 197 -9.60 -2.21 -0.85
N VAL A 198 -9.66 -0.96 -1.29
CA VAL A 198 -9.17 0.22 -0.58
C VAL A 198 -10.37 1.05 -0.18
N GLN A 199 -10.66 1.09 1.12
CA GLN A 199 -11.81 1.76 1.67
C GLN A 199 -11.39 2.98 2.51
N TYR A 200 -12.11 4.08 2.33
CA TYR A 200 -12.05 5.19 3.28
C TYR A 200 -12.72 4.80 4.59
N ALA A 201 -12.05 5.04 5.71
CA ALA A 201 -12.59 4.90 7.05
C ALA A 201 -12.37 6.20 7.83
N ASP A 202 -13.39 6.63 8.59
CA ASP A 202 -13.24 7.77 9.47
C ASP A 202 -12.22 7.46 10.58
N PRO A 203 -11.41 8.44 11.04
CA PRO A 203 -10.46 8.21 12.14
C PRO A 203 -11.07 7.56 13.39
N ALA A 204 -12.35 7.87 13.68
CA ALA A 204 -13.09 7.28 14.79
C ALA A 204 -13.37 5.78 14.65
N GLU A 205 -13.23 5.21 13.45
CA GLU A 205 -13.41 3.78 13.19
C GLU A 205 -12.16 2.94 13.47
N PHE A 206 -11.02 3.58 13.74
CA PHE A 206 -9.81 2.90 14.17
C PHE A 206 -9.86 2.79 15.69
N SER A 207 -9.74 1.58 16.22
CA SER A 207 -9.71 1.39 17.67
C SER A 207 -8.54 2.19 18.26
N PRO A 208 -8.74 2.97 19.33
CA PRO A 208 -7.60 3.46 20.09
C PRO A 208 -6.85 2.21 20.57
N ALA A 209 -5.57 2.10 20.23
CA ALA A 209 -4.73 1.07 20.82
C ALA A 209 -4.92 1.16 22.34
N ALA A 210 -5.47 0.11 22.94
CA ALA A 210 -5.56 0.04 24.39
C ALA A 210 -4.13 0.15 24.92
N GLY A 211 -3.83 1.30 25.54
CA GLY A 211 -2.56 1.57 26.22
C GLY A 211 -2.46 0.80 27.52
#